data_AF-A0A0F8XNK9-F1
#
_entry.id   AF-A0A0F8XNK9-F1
#
_cell.length_a   1.000
_cell.length_b   1.000
_cell.length_c   1.000
_cell.angle_alpha   90.00
_cell.angle_beta   90.00
_cell.angle_gamma   90.00
#
_symmetry.space_group_name_H-M   'P 1'
#
loop_
_entity.id
_entity.type
_entity.pdbx_description
1 polymer ?
#
loop_
_entity_poly.entity_id
_entity_poly.type
_entity_poly.pdbx_seq_one_letter_code
_entity_poly.pdbx_strand_id
1 'polypeptide(L)'
;MSEEINHKIDLILNKFKGFSNFIELEDFRAFLLFTLTSQVPMNILAQLGGGNKEVISLPYNPYLKIYYQKINLISAGSLIVYVKSEPISQEFLLKKDDPIIKEFLSLDEISLAFRGKEKFILPKVSDCSAIESENNSKLTIKVDDMFHSLESFLAVAEPNLLFVINSVNTTEPDIIFTFNMMPEMPTAINKKVLKIDGFIDPDHKTKDITYVKREEDFSLHYLKDVKEVSHSEIFKSSFSLLIHVKSLNKP
;
A
#
# COMPACT_ATOMS: atom_id res chain seq x y z
N MET A 1 -23.16 2.46 21.98
CA MET A 1 -21.86 2.95 21.49
C MET A 1 -20.77 1.88 21.51
N SER A 2 -20.52 1.15 22.60
CA SER A 2 -19.48 0.10 22.61
C SER A 2 -19.82 -1.09 21.70
N GLU A 3 -21.08 -1.55 21.65
CA GLU A 3 -21.48 -2.70 20.82
C GLU A 3 -21.33 -2.45 19.31
N GLU A 4 -21.69 -1.25 18.84
CA GLU A 4 -21.55 -0.89 17.43
C GLU A 4 -20.07 -0.80 17.01
N ILE A 5 -19.22 -0.21 17.86
CA ILE A 5 -17.78 -0.14 17.62
C ILE A 5 -17.18 -1.55 17.65
N ASN A 6 -17.57 -2.39 18.61
CA ASN A 6 -17.11 -3.78 18.68
C ASN A 6 -17.50 -4.57 17.42
N HIS A 7 -18.73 -4.40 16.93
CA HIS A 7 -19.17 -5.02 15.69
C HIS A 7 -18.34 -4.56 14.48
N LYS A 8 -18.02 -3.26 14.39
CA LYS A 8 -17.15 -2.71 13.34
C LYS A 8 -15.73 -3.29 13.41
N ILE A 9 -15.16 -3.38 14.61
CA ILE A 9 -13.85 -3.99 14.85
C ILE A 9 -13.88 -5.46 14.45
N ASP A 10 -14.90 -6.22 14.86
CA ASP A 10 -15.05 -7.64 14.52
C ASP A 10 -15.15 -7.85 13.00
N LEU A 11 -15.87 -6.98 12.30
CA LEU A 11 -15.98 -7.00 10.83
C LEU A 11 -14.60 -6.86 10.17
N ILE A 12 -13.77 -5.93 10.65
CA ILE A 12 -12.39 -5.77 10.17
C ILE A 12 -11.54 -7.00 10.48
N LEU A 13 -11.51 -7.42 11.74
CA LEU A 13 -10.68 -8.55 12.17
C LEU A 13 -11.05 -9.85 11.44
N ASN A 14 -12.33 -10.03 11.11
CA ASN A 14 -12.79 -11.18 10.33
C ASN A 14 -12.24 -11.20 8.90
N LYS A 15 -12.08 -10.05 8.23
CA LYS A 15 -11.45 -10.01 6.89
C LYS A 15 -9.96 -10.35 6.94
N PHE A 16 -9.28 -10.09 8.07
CA PHE A 16 -7.88 -10.46 8.29
C PHE A 16 -7.68 -11.87 8.86
N LYS A 17 -8.74 -12.69 8.96
CA LYS A 17 -8.63 -14.05 9.49
C LYS A 17 -7.72 -14.90 8.60
N GLY A 18 -6.62 -15.39 9.18
CA GLY A 18 -5.61 -16.17 8.44
C GLY A 18 -4.59 -15.33 7.67
N PHE A 19 -4.61 -14.01 7.83
CA PHE A 19 -3.63 -13.11 7.23
C PHE A 19 -2.19 -13.49 7.66
N SER A 20 -1.30 -13.54 6.67
CA SER A 20 0.05 -14.07 6.82
C SER A 20 1.14 -13.06 6.45
N ASN A 21 0.86 -11.75 6.53
CA ASN A 21 1.71 -10.65 6.06
C ASN A 21 1.86 -10.54 4.53
N PHE A 22 0.95 -11.13 3.76
CA PHE A 22 0.96 -11.05 2.30
C PHE A 22 -0.24 -10.27 1.78
N ILE A 23 0.00 -9.27 0.94
CA ILE A 23 -1.04 -8.50 0.27
C ILE A 23 -0.81 -8.61 -1.24
N GLU A 24 -1.76 -9.22 -1.94
CA GLU A 24 -1.82 -9.23 -3.39
C GLU A 24 -2.55 -7.98 -3.88
N LEU A 25 -1.97 -7.29 -4.86
CA LEU A 25 -2.59 -6.17 -5.55
C LEU A 25 -3.31 -6.63 -6.83
N GLU A 26 -4.29 -5.85 -7.27
CA GLU A 26 -5.13 -6.20 -8.43
C GLU A 26 -4.34 -6.31 -9.72
N ASP A 27 -3.52 -5.31 -10.01
CA ASP A 27 -2.77 -5.22 -11.25
C ASP A 27 -1.37 -4.62 -11.07
N PHE A 28 -0.62 -4.62 -12.16
CA PHE A 28 0.75 -4.16 -12.18
C PHE A 28 0.87 -2.63 -12.01
N ARG A 29 -0.13 -1.86 -12.47
CA ARG A 29 -0.17 -0.40 -12.29
C ARG A 29 -0.30 -0.05 -10.81
N ALA A 30 -1.21 -0.70 -10.09
CA ALA A 30 -1.38 -0.53 -8.64
C ALA A 30 -0.08 -0.85 -7.89
N PHE A 31 0.65 -1.89 -8.32
CA PHE A 31 1.95 -2.23 -7.75
C PHE A 31 3.04 -1.20 -8.05
N LEU A 32 3.08 -0.65 -9.27
CA LEU A 32 3.98 0.46 -9.58
C LEU A 32 3.65 1.67 -8.71
N LEU A 33 2.40 2.14 -8.72
CA LEU A 33 1.96 3.29 -7.91
C LEU A 33 2.32 3.07 -6.42
N PHE A 34 2.02 1.90 -5.88
CA PHE A 34 2.43 1.51 -4.53
C PHE A 34 3.95 1.60 -4.34
N THR A 35 4.76 1.02 -5.22
CA THR A 35 6.23 1.03 -5.06
C THR A 35 6.81 2.44 -5.12
N LEU A 36 6.19 3.30 -5.93
CA LEU A 36 6.60 4.68 -6.15
C LEU A 36 6.19 5.61 -4.99
N THR A 37 5.08 5.33 -4.31
CA THR A 37 4.58 6.16 -3.20
C THR A 37 4.85 5.58 -1.82
N SER A 38 5.04 4.26 -1.70
CA SER A 38 5.21 3.57 -0.42
C SER A 38 6.46 4.07 0.29
N GLN A 39 6.32 4.35 1.58
CA GLN A 39 7.45 4.74 2.42
C GLN A 39 8.22 3.50 2.87
N VAL A 40 9.02 2.92 1.96
CA VAL A 40 10.00 1.90 2.34
C VAL A 40 10.98 2.52 3.35
N PRO A 41 11.59 1.78 4.30
CA PRO A 41 12.59 2.35 5.21
C PRO A 41 13.71 3.14 4.50
N MET A 42 14.05 2.83 3.25
CA MET A 42 14.93 3.68 2.42
C MET A 42 14.31 5.04 2.05
N ASN A 43 13.02 5.11 1.79
CA ASN A 43 12.29 6.37 1.56
C ASN A 43 12.15 7.18 2.85
N ILE A 44 11.98 6.53 3.99
CA ILE A 44 12.00 7.16 5.32
C ILE A 44 13.42 7.65 5.66
N LEU A 45 14.46 6.84 5.46
CA LEU A 45 15.87 7.23 5.66
C LEU A 45 16.31 8.33 4.69
N ALA A 46 15.80 8.34 3.46
CA ALA A 46 16.01 9.42 2.49
C ALA A 46 15.29 10.72 2.89
N GLN A 47 14.11 10.63 3.52
CA GLN A 47 13.41 11.78 4.11
C GLN A 47 14.14 12.30 5.38
N LEU A 48 14.82 11.42 6.12
CA LEU A 48 15.69 11.75 7.24
C LEU A 48 17.13 12.17 6.81
N GLY A 49 17.37 12.37 5.52
CA GLY A 49 18.63 12.94 4.99
C GLY A 49 19.79 11.96 4.80
N GLY A 50 19.54 10.64 4.83
CA GLY A 50 20.58 9.60 4.90
C GLY A 50 20.65 8.58 3.74
N GLY A 51 20.21 8.89 2.51
CA GLY A 51 20.23 7.91 1.40
C GLY A 51 20.39 8.51 -0.01
N ASN A 52 21.21 7.86 -0.85
CA ASN A 52 21.43 8.25 -2.25
C ASN A 52 20.22 7.88 -3.14
N LYS A 53 19.67 8.90 -3.81
CA LYS A 53 18.36 8.93 -4.50
C LYS A 53 18.40 8.59 -6.00
N GLU A 54 18.82 7.40 -6.42
CA GLU A 54 18.89 7.15 -7.88
C GLU A 54 18.29 5.85 -8.39
N VAL A 55 17.93 4.91 -7.52
CA VAL A 55 17.49 3.58 -7.94
C VAL A 55 16.22 3.13 -7.22
N ILE A 56 15.20 2.81 -8.01
CA ILE A 56 14.01 2.10 -7.56
C ILE A 56 14.21 0.63 -7.95
N SER A 57 14.03 -0.29 -7.01
CA SER A 57 14.16 -1.72 -7.28
C SER A 57 12.78 -2.33 -7.47
N LEU A 58 12.58 -3.10 -8.55
CA LEU A 58 11.38 -3.89 -8.79
C LEU A 58 11.74 -5.37 -8.71
N PRO A 59 11.86 -5.96 -7.51
CA PRO A 59 12.33 -7.33 -7.41
C PRO A 59 11.27 -8.31 -7.92
N TYR A 60 11.75 -9.26 -8.73
CA TYR A 60 10.92 -10.25 -9.41
C TYR A 60 11.33 -11.66 -9.01
N ASN A 61 10.36 -12.46 -8.58
CA ASN A 61 10.53 -13.89 -8.32
C ASN A 61 10.01 -14.69 -9.52
N PRO A 62 10.88 -15.33 -10.32
CA PRO A 62 10.47 -16.06 -11.52
C PRO A 62 9.75 -17.39 -11.21
N TYR A 63 9.98 -17.99 -10.04
CA TYR A 63 9.36 -19.25 -9.67
C TYR A 63 7.89 -19.05 -9.34
N LEU A 64 7.59 -17.97 -8.62
CA LEU A 64 6.22 -17.59 -8.26
C LEU A 64 5.56 -16.67 -9.30
N LYS A 65 6.34 -16.16 -10.26
CA LYS A 65 5.93 -15.14 -11.25
C LYS A 65 5.30 -13.91 -10.62
N ILE A 66 5.98 -13.36 -9.61
CA ILE A 66 5.51 -12.19 -8.87
C ILE A 66 6.55 -11.09 -8.84
N TYR A 67 6.08 -9.85 -8.94
CA TYR A 67 6.76 -8.69 -8.40
C TYR A 67 6.39 -8.53 -6.94
N TYR A 68 7.34 -8.14 -6.09
CA TYR A 68 7.07 -7.96 -4.67
C TYR A 68 7.83 -6.77 -4.10
N GLN A 69 7.36 -6.26 -2.97
CA GLN A 69 8.06 -5.27 -2.16
C GLN A 69 7.99 -5.74 -0.71
N LYS A 70 9.16 -5.83 -0.07
CA LYS A 70 9.27 -6.16 1.35
C LYS A 70 9.32 -4.88 2.16
N ILE A 71 8.35 -4.68 3.04
CA ILE A 71 8.34 -3.62 4.05
C ILE A 71 8.72 -4.25 5.39
N ASN A 72 9.84 -3.82 5.96
CA ASN A 72 10.25 -4.27 7.30
C ASN A 72 9.39 -3.53 8.34
N LEU A 73 8.76 -4.30 9.22
CA LEU A 73 7.94 -3.82 10.33
C LEU A 73 8.70 -4.10 11.62
N ILE A 74 8.95 -3.06 12.42
CA ILE A 74 9.85 -3.12 13.60
C ILE A 74 9.47 -4.25 14.57
N SER A 75 8.17 -4.51 14.80
CA SER A 75 7.68 -5.53 15.74
C SER A 75 6.85 -6.67 15.11
N ALA A 76 6.45 -6.54 13.84
CA ALA A 76 5.59 -7.51 13.15
C ALA A 76 6.31 -8.36 12.09
N GLY A 77 7.62 -8.16 11.91
CA GLY A 77 8.43 -8.88 10.92
C GLY A 77 8.47 -8.14 9.59
N SER A 78 7.87 -8.69 8.54
CA SER A 78 7.85 -8.02 7.24
C SER A 78 6.52 -8.23 6.52
N LEU A 79 5.98 -7.14 5.99
CA LEU A 79 4.85 -7.16 5.07
C LEU A 79 5.38 -7.34 3.65
N ILE A 80 4.82 -8.31 2.93
CA ILE A 80 5.12 -8.56 1.52
C ILE A 80 3.92 -8.12 0.70
N VAL A 81 4.06 -7.02 -0.03
CA VAL A 81 3.07 -6.58 -1.02
C VAL A 81 3.51 -7.08 -2.38
N TYR A 82 2.63 -7.71 -3.15
CA TYR A 82 3.00 -8.35 -4.40
C TYR A 82 1.93 -8.28 -5.47
N VAL A 83 2.32 -8.53 -6.72
CA VAL A 83 1.42 -8.71 -7.86
C VAL A 83 1.91 -9.85 -8.73
N LYS A 84 0.98 -10.67 -9.23
CA LYS A 84 1.25 -11.74 -10.20
C LYS A 84 1.29 -11.14 -11.61
N SER A 85 2.45 -11.19 -12.25
CA SER A 85 2.67 -10.66 -13.60
C SER A 85 3.84 -11.34 -14.28
N GLU A 86 3.83 -11.39 -15.61
CA GLU A 86 5.00 -11.77 -16.40
C GLU A 86 6.10 -10.70 -16.29
N PRO A 87 7.38 -11.06 -16.51
CA PRO A 87 8.49 -10.13 -16.36
C PRO A 87 8.51 -9.09 -17.48
N ILE A 88 8.59 -7.82 -17.08
CA ILE A 88 8.56 -6.59 -17.89
C ILE A 88 9.65 -6.56 -18.98
N SER A 89 10.88 -6.95 -18.66
CA SER A 89 11.99 -6.93 -19.62
C SER A 89 13.10 -7.90 -19.21
N GLN A 90 13.96 -8.26 -20.17
CA GLN A 90 15.23 -8.95 -19.88
C GLN A 90 16.38 -7.99 -19.57
N GLU A 91 16.19 -6.70 -19.83
CA GLU A 91 17.15 -5.64 -19.50
C GLU A 91 17.07 -5.26 -18.02
N PHE A 92 18.23 -5.06 -17.39
CA PHE A 92 18.32 -4.84 -15.95
C PHE A 92 18.05 -3.40 -15.52
N LEU A 93 18.13 -2.42 -16.43
CA LEU A 93 18.12 -1.00 -16.10
C LEU A 93 17.09 -0.26 -16.95
N LEU A 94 15.90 0.00 -16.40
CA LEU A 94 14.88 0.81 -17.05
C LEU A 94 15.02 2.27 -16.63
N LYS A 95 14.57 3.18 -17.48
CA LYS A 95 14.50 4.61 -17.17
C LYS A 95 13.05 5.05 -17.07
N LYS A 96 12.79 6.22 -16.50
CA LYS A 96 11.43 6.79 -16.41
C LYS A 96 10.72 6.93 -17.76
N ASP A 97 11.48 7.09 -18.84
CA ASP A 97 10.97 7.29 -20.19
C ASP A 97 10.83 5.99 -21.00
N ASP A 98 11.12 4.84 -20.36
CA ASP A 98 10.98 3.52 -20.96
C ASP A 98 9.53 3.27 -21.41
N PRO A 99 9.31 2.73 -22.63
CA PRO A 99 7.97 2.44 -23.14
C PRO A 99 7.11 1.62 -22.19
N ILE A 100 7.70 0.69 -21.45
CA ILE A 100 6.91 -0.19 -20.57
C ILE A 100 6.31 0.56 -19.38
N ILE A 101 6.99 1.57 -18.86
CA ILE A 101 6.44 2.41 -17.78
C ILE A 101 5.27 3.24 -18.31
N LYS A 102 5.38 3.74 -19.55
CA LYS A 102 4.33 4.52 -20.22
C LYS A 102 3.11 3.67 -20.60
N GLU A 103 3.25 2.35 -20.69
CA GLU A 103 2.13 1.43 -20.91
C GLU A 103 1.21 1.36 -19.68
N PHE A 104 1.78 1.47 -18.48
CA PHE A 104 1.04 1.31 -17.22
C PHE A 104 0.75 2.61 -16.48
N LEU A 105 1.55 3.67 -16.65
CA LEU A 105 1.40 4.94 -15.95
C LEU A 105 1.10 6.09 -16.92
N SER A 106 0.23 7.02 -16.50
CA SER A 106 -0.02 8.26 -17.22
C SER A 106 1.14 9.25 -17.10
N LEU A 107 1.22 10.23 -18.02
CA LEU A 107 2.26 11.26 -17.98
C LEU A 107 2.27 12.05 -16.66
N ASP A 108 1.10 12.29 -16.07
CA ASP A 108 0.97 13.00 -14.80
C ASP A 108 1.38 12.12 -13.61
N GLU A 109 1.01 10.83 -13.61
CA GLU A 109 1.46 9.85 -12.62
C GLU A 109 2.98 9.68 -12.64
N ILE A 110 3.57 9.62 -13.83
CA ILE A 110 5.03 9.60 -14.04
C ILE A 110 5.64 10.88 -13.46
N SER A 111 5.06 12.05 -13.75
CA SER A 111 5.59 13.34 -13.28
C SER A 111 5.53 13.49 -11.76
N LEU A 112 4.49 12.93 -11.12
CA LEU A 112 4.33 12.89 -9.67
C LEU A 112 5.29 11.91 -8.99
N ALA A 113 5.41 10.71 -9.55
CA ALA A 113 6.20 9.64 -8.99
C ALA A 113 7.71 9.86 -9.15
N PHE A 114 8.14 10.52 -10.22
CA PHE A 114 9.56 10.67 -10.58
C PHE A 114 10.02 12.11 -10.47
N ARG A 115 10.97 12.37 -9.55
CA ARG A 115 11.53 13.70 -9.30
C ARG A 115 12.79 13.99 -10.13
N GLY A 116 13.27 13.08 -10.98
CA GLY A 116 14.51 13.31 -11.73
C GLY A 116 14.99 12.18 -12.66
N LYS A 117 16.19 11.65 -12.36
CA LYS A 117 16.97 10.66 -13.13
C LYS A 117 16.87 9.24 -12.55
N GLU A 118 15.76 8.94 -11.87
CA GLU A 118 15.54 7.63 -11.26
C GLU A 118 15.64 6.53 -12.33
N LYS A 119 16.32 5.45 -11.96
CA LYS A 119 16.45 4.25 -12.79
C LYS A 119 15.82 3.09 -12.05
N PHE A 120 15.17 2.19 -12.78
CA PHE A 120 14.63 0.97 -12.21
C PHE A 120 15.61 -0.14 -12.44
N ILE A 121 15.94 -0.86 -11.37
CA ILE A 121 16.67 -2.11 -11.51
C ILE A 121 15.69 -3.25 -11.36
N LEU A 122 15.69 -4.13 -12.37
CA LEU A 122 15.01 -5.42 -12.32
C LEU A 122 16.04 -6.48 -11.91
N PRO A 123 16.21 -6.81 -10.61
CA PRO A 123 17.12 -7.87 -10.23
C PRO A 123 16.58 -9.20 -10.80
N LYS A 124 17.44 -9.93 -11.51
CA LYS A 124 17.11 -11.30 -11.93
C LYS A 124 17.21 -12.26 -10.75
N VAL A 125 16.38 -13.29 -10.84
CA VAL A 125 16.30 -14.50 -10.01
C VAL A 125 17.20 -14.45 -8.78
N SER A 126 16.65 -13.94 -7.69
CA SER A 126 17.22 -14.17 -6.37
C SER A 126 16.41 -15.28 -5.72
N ASP A 127 17.09 -16.37 -5.34
CA ASP A 127 16.46 -17.41 -4.52
C ASP A 127 16.16 -16.80 -3.14
N CYS A 128 14.90 -16.43 -2.92
CA CYS A 128 14.38 -15.95 -1.64
C CYS A 128 13.62 -17.06 -0.91
N SER A 129 13.97 -18.34 -1.12
CA SER A 129 13.42 -19.47 -0.36
C SER A 129 13.58 -19.32 1.17
N ALA A 130 14.45 -18.41 1.62
CA ALA A 130 14.54 -17.95 3.00
C ALA A 130 13.57 -16.80 3.37
N ILE A 131 12.35 -16.75 2.82
CA ILE A 131 11.24 -16.13 3.58
C ILE A 131 10.98 -17.09 4.74
N GLU A 132 11.81 -16.97 5.79
CA GLU A 132 11.77 -17.78 7.01
C GLU A 132 10.33 -17.89 7.52
N SER A 133 9.66 -18.97 7.14
CA SER A 133 8.39 -19.40 7.72
C SER A 133 8.59 -20.11 9.06
N GLU A 134 9.83 -20.18 9.57
CA GLU A 134 10.16 -20.96 10.76
C GLU A 134 9.87 -20.26 12.09
N ASN A 135 9.65 -18.94 12.10
CA ASN A 135 9.16 -18.26 13.29
C ASN A 135 7.63 -18.20 13.30
N ASN A 136 7.04 -19.33 13.70
CA ASN A 136 5.63 -19.66 14.00
C ASN A 136 4.94 -18.75 15.04
N SER A 137 5.39 -17.49 15.20
CA SER A 137 4.68 -16.50 16.00
C SER A 137 3.43 -16.06 15.24
N LYS A 138 2.26 -16.39 15.80
CA LYS A 138 0.96 -15.99 15.27
C LYS A 138 0.90 -14.46 15.16
N LEU A 139 0.84 -13.95 13.92
CA LEU A 139 0.56 -12.55 13.67
C LEU A 139 -0.84 -12.22 14.21
N THR A 140 -0.92 -11.17 15.02
CA THR A 140 -2.17 -10.67 15.57
C THR A 140 -2.41 -9.28 14.99
N ILE A 141 -3.52 -9.13 14.25
CA ILE A 141 -4.01 -7.81 13.85
C ILE A 141 -4.78 -7.19 15.02
N LYS A 142 -4.53 -5.91 15.29
CA LYS A 142 -5.33 -5.09 16.19
C LYS A 142 -5.80 -3.85 15.45
N VAL A 143 -7.04 -3.45 15.67
CA VAL A 143 -7.51 -2.12 15.28
C VAL A 143 -7.05 -1.16 16.37
N ASP A 144 -6.28 -0.13 16.01
CA ASP A 144 -5.80 0.90 16.94
C ASP A 144 -6.82 2.03 16.99
N ASP A 145 -6.96 2.79 15.88
CA ASP A 145 -8.00 3.78 15.74
C ASP A 145 -9.10 3.37 14.73
N MET A 146 -10.34 3.69 15.08
CA MET A 146 -11.51 3.46 14.24
C MET A 146 -12.20 4.78 13.93
N PHE A 147 -12.13 5.21 12.68
CA PHE A 147 -12.66 6.50 12.26
C PHE A 147 -14.14 6.42 11.87
N HIS A 148 -14.88 7.49 12.14
CA HIS A 148 -16.29 7.63 11.80
C HIS A 148 -16.54 8.08 10.36
N SER A 149 -15.58 8.82 9.78
CA SER A 149 -15.66 9.34 8.42
C SER A 149 -14.26 9.32 7.78
N LEU A 150 -14.21 9.25 6.45
CA LEU A 150 -12.94 9.25 5.71
C LEU A 150 -12.22 10.60 5.84
N GLU A 151 -12.96 11.71 5.93
CA GLU A 151 -12.43 13.06 6.18
C GLU A 151 -11.64 13.07 7.49
N SER A 152 -12.24 12.53 8.55
CA SER A 152 -11.63 12.46 9.88
C SER A 152 -10.38 11.58 9.86
N PHE A 153 -10.46 10.45 9.14
CA PHE A 153 -9.32 9.55 8.98
C PHE A 153 -8.15 10.25 8.28
N LEU A 154 -8.42 10.91 7.15
CA LEU A 154 -7.41 11.64 6.38
C LEU A 154 -6.89 12.89 7.10
N ALA A 155 -7.69 13.53 7.95
CA ALA A 155 -7.26 14.70 8.72
C ALA A 155 -6.33 14.34 9.88
N VAL A 156 -6.56 13.21 10.55
CA VAL A 156 -5.82 12.83 11.76
C VAL A 156 -4.61 11.94 11.44
N ALA A 157 -4.80 10.90 10.63
CA ALA A 157 -3.72 9.96 10.33
C ALA A 157 -2.83 10.43 9.17
N GLU A 158 -3.29 11.41 8.38
CA GLU A 158 -2.66 11.94 7.16
C GLU A 158 -1.96 10.86 6.30
N PRO A 159 -2.65 9.74 5.99
CA PRO A 159 -2.00 8.64 5.31
C PRO A 159 -1.78 8.98 3.84
N ASN A 160 -0.54 8.88 3.37
CA ASN A 160 -0.24 8.98 1.94
C ASN A 160 -0.73 7.75 1.15
N LEU A 161 -0.97 6.63 1.85
CA LEU A 161 -1.41 5.37 1.28
C LEU A 161 -2.49 4.74 2.16
N LEU A 162 -3.58 4.36 1.53
CA LEU A 162 -4.72 3.67 2.12
C LEU A 162 -4.94 2.36 1.37
N PHE A 163 -5.08 1.27 2.09
CA PHE A 163 -5.47 -0.02 1.52
C PHE A 163 -6.99 -0.15 1.58
N VAL A 164 -7.57 -0.72 0.52
CA VAL A 164 -9.01 -0.95 0.43
C VAL A 164 -9.27 -2.44 0.22
N ILE A 165 -10.00 -3.07 1.13
CA ILE A 165 -10.57 -4.42 0.92
C ILE A 165 -12.00 -4.21 0.43
N ASN A 166 -12.19 -4.42 -0.87
CA ASN A 166 -13.49 -4.36 -1.49
C ASN A 166 -14.34 -5.55 -0.99
N SER A 167 -15.58 -5.26 -0.63
CA SER A 167 -16.60 -6.27 -0.36
C SER A 167 -16.96 -7.04 -1.62
N VAL A 168 -17.31 -8.32 -1.46
CA VAL A 168 -17.81 -9.15 -2.57
C VAL A 168 -19.27 -8.81 -2.87
N ASN A 169 -20.02 -8.41 -1.85
CA ASN A 169 -21.45 -8.10 -1.92
C ASN A 169 -21.67 -6.62 -1.62
N THR A 170 -22.50 -5.95 -2.42
CA THR A 170 -22.87 -4.52 -2.24
C THR A 170 -23.66 -4.22 -0.96
N THR A 171 -23.93 -5.23 -0.15
CA THR A 171 -24.62 -5.11 1.15
C THR A 171 -23.64 -5.13 2.33
N GLU A 172 -22.41 -5.60 2.10
CA GLU A 172 -21.33 -5.55 3.08
C GLU A 172 -20.50 -4.30 2.80
N PRO A 173 -20.03 -3.55 3.81
CA PRO A 173 -19.21 -2.38 3.57
C PRO A 173 -17.80 -2.74 3.10
N ASP A 174 -17.15 -1.81 2.39
CA ASP A 174 -15.72 -1.90 2.11
C ASP A 174 -14.91 -1.49 3.34
N ILE A 175 -13.67 -1.95 3.43
CA ILE A 175 -12.78 -1.65 4.54
C ILE A 175 -11.59 -0.85 4.02
N ILE A 176 -11.44 0.36 4.52
CA ILE A 176 -10.30 1.23 4.24
C ILE A 176 -9.40 1.20 5.46
N PHE A 177 -8.10 0.96 5.29
CA PHE A 177 -7.18 0.91 6.40
C PHE A 177 -5.77 1.36 6.03
N THR A 178 -4.99 1.73 7.04
CA THR A 178 -3.54 1.89 6.94
C THR A 178 -2.86 1.16 8.09
N PHE A 179 -1.60 0.79 7.88
CA PHE A 179 -0.80 0.19 8.95
C PHE A 179 -0.21 1.29 9.81
N ASN A 180 -0.46 1.21 11.13
CA ASN A 180 0.24 2.09 12.05
C ASN A 180 1.71 1.65 12.13
N MET A 181 2.60 2.51 11.64
CA MET A 181 4.04 2.26 11.57
C MET A 181 4.73 2.49 12.92
N MET A 182 4.03 3.02 13.94
CA MET A 182 4.52 3.08 15.31
C MET A 182 4.36 1.69 15.98
N PRO A 183 5.47 1.01 16.32
CA PRO A 183 5.40 -0.34 16.84
C PRO A 183 4.83 -0.37 18.27
N GLU A 184 3.81 -1.20 18.50
CA GLU A 184 3.58 -1.72 19.85
C GLU A 184 4.69 -2.74 20.14
N MET A 185 5.54 -2.45 21.13
CA MET A 185 6.56 -3.40 21.56
C MET A 185 5.88 -4.65 22.12
N PRO A 186 6.18 -5.86 21.62
CA PRO A 186 5.57 -7.08 22.13
C PRO A 186 5.84 -7.23 23.62
N THR A 187 4.77 -7.41 24.40
CA THR A 187 4.90 -7.77 25.83
C THR A 187 5.40 -9.21 26.03
N ALA A 188 5.34 -10.03 24.98
CA ALA A 188 5.81 -11.42 24.97
C ALA A 188 6.64 -11.71 23.71
N ILE A 189 7.71 -12.51 23.88
CA ILE A 189 8.74 -12.80 22.86
C ILE A 189 8.16 -13.39 21.55
N ASN A 190 7.00 -14.06 21.61
CA ASN A 190 6.40 -14.75 20.47
C ASN A 190 5.14 -14.09 19.89
N LYS A 191 4.86 -12.82 20.21
CA LYS A 191 3.67 -12.13 19.70
C LYS A 191 4.06 -11.05 18.69
N LYS A 192 3.75 -11.28 17.42
CA LYS A 192 3.81 -10.24 16.38
C LYS A 192 2.49 -9.50 16.37
N VAL A 193 2.50 -8.20 16.68
CA VAL A 193 1.30 -7.36 16.66
C VAL A 193 1.44 -6.36 15.53
N LEU A 194 0.45 -6.34 14.64
CA LEU A 194 0.32 -5.34 13.59
C LEU A 194 -0.95 -4.55 13.85
N LYS A 195 -0.77 -3.24 14.05
CA LYS A 195 -1.85 -2.31 14.30
C LYS A 195 -2.33 -1.71 12.98
N ILE A 196 -3.64 -1.60 12.84
CA ILE A 196 -4.28 -0.94 11.71
C ILE A 196 -5.20 0.15 12.22
N ASP A 197 -5.15 1.27 11.51
CA ASP A 197 -6.16 2.30 11.62
C ASP A 197 -7.15 2.09 10.49
N GLY A 198 -8.43 2.12 10.80
CA GLY A 198 -9.47 1.72 9.86
C GLY A 198 -10.57 2.74 9.69
N PHE A 199 -11.31 2.58 8.60
CA PHE A 199 -12.60 3.17 8.33
C PHE A 199 -13.45 2.14 7.56
N ILE A 200 -14.74 2.13 7.83
CA ILE A 200 -15.71 1.27 7.13
C ILE A 200 -16.47 2.15 6.16
N ASP A 201 -16.41 1.82 4.87
CA ASP A 201 -17.06 2.54 3.77
C ASP A 201 -18.34 1.79 3.35
N PRO A 202 -19.49 2.07 3.99
CA PRO A 202 -20.76 1.41 3.65
C PRO A 202 -21.32 1.84 2.30
N ASP A 203 -20.88 2.98 1.77
CA ASP A 203 -21.41 3.57 0.55
C ASP A 203 -20.57 3.18 -0.69
N HIS A 204 -19.49 2.42 -0.51
CA HIS A 204 -18.56 2.03 -1.58
C HIS A 204 -17.99 3.21 -2.36
N LYS A 205 -17.80 4.37 -1.69
CA LYS A 205 -17.37 5.62 -2.34
C LYS A 205 -15.99 5.49 -2.98
N THR A 206 -15.16 4.61 -2.43
CA THR A 206 -13.79 4.39 -2.90
C THR A 206 -13.66 3.32 -3.97
N LYS A 207 -14.75 2.66 -4.35
CA LYS A 207 -14.72 1.62 -5.38
C LYS A 207 -14.26 2.17 -6.73
N ASP A 208 -13.27 1.52 -7.33
CA ASP A 208 -12.62 1.92 -8.58
C ASP A 208 -11.98 3.33 -8.55
N ILE A 209 -11.68 3.86 -7.36
CA ILE A 209 -11.02 5.16 -7.16
C ILE A 209 -9.55 4.93 -6.82
N THR A 210 -8.65 5.66 -7.47
CA THR A 210 -7.21 5.52 -7.24
C THR A 210 -6.66 6.60 -6.32
N TYR A 211 -7.25 7.80 -6.34
CA TYR A 211 -6.77 8.93 -5.54
C TYR A 211 -7.91 9.58 -4.78
N VAL A 212 -7.62 9.96 -3.53
CA VAL A 212 -8.45 10.87 -2.76
C VAL A 212 -7.68 12.15 -2.56
N LYS A 213 -8.25 13.25 -3.03
CA LYS A 213 -7.70 14.60 -2.85
C LYS A 213 -8.42 15.26 -1.68
N ARG A 214 -7.66 15.79 -0.73
CA ARG A 214 -8.16 16.60 0.38
C ARG A 214 -8.01 18.08 0.03
N GLU A 215 -9.11 18.83 0.06
CA GLU A 215 -9.11 20.29 -0.12
C GLU A 215 -8.84 21.01 1.20
N GLU A 216 -8.58 22.33 1.15
CA GLU A 216 -8.32 23.15 2.33
C GLU A 216 -9.50 23.20 3.32
N ASP A 217 -10.72 23.00 2.83
CA ASP A 217 -11.94 22.91 3.65
C ASP A 217 -12.22 21.49 4.18
N PHE A 218 -11.26 20.57 4.01
CA PHE A 218 -11.35 19.14 4.34
C PHE A 218 -12.35 18.32 3.52
N SER A 219 -12.95 18.90 2.47
CA SER A 219 -13.76 18.13 1.53
C SER A 219 -12.89 17.15 0.73
N LEU A 220 -13.49 16.03 0.31
CA LEU A 220 -12.82 14.96 -0.41
C LEU A 220 -13.29 14.87 -1.86
N HIS A 221 -12.33 14.87 -2.77
CA HIS A 221 -12.54 14.59 -4.18
C HIS A 221 -11.95 13.23 -4.54
N TYR A 222 -12.79 12.38 -5.13
CA TYR A 222 -12.45 11.00 -5.51
C TYR A 222 -12.10 10.97 -6.99
N LEU A 223 -10.88 10.55 -7.32
CA LEU A 223 -10.34 10.62 -8.68
C LEU A 223 -9.85 9.24 -9.12
N LYS A 224 -10.18 8.86 -10.36
CA LYS A 224 -9.69 7.60 -10.96
C LYS A 224 -8.30 7.74 -11.57
N ASP A 225 -7.98 8.95 -12.04
CA ASP A 225 -6.69 9.28 -12.64
C ASP A 225 -6.37 10.74 -12.30
N VAL A 226 -5.09 11.05 -12.18
CA VAL A 226 -4.60 12.41 -11.89
C VAL A 226 -4.85 13.35 -13.07
N LYS A 227 -5.10 12.82 -14.28
CA LYS A 227 -5.50 13.61 -15.46
C LYS A 227 -6.71 14.52 -15.21
N GLU A 228 -7.54 14.22 -14.22
CA GLU A 228 -8.69 15.04 -13.82
C GLU A 228 -8.26 16.35 -13.11
N VAL A 229 -6.96 16.55 -12.85
CA VAL A 229 -6.40 17.70 -12.12
C VAL A 229 -5.37 18.44 -12.98
N SER A 230 -5.37 19.78 -12.92
CA SER A 230 -4.41 20.59 -13.69
C SER A 230 -2.97 20.42 -13.16
N HIS A 231 -1.97 20.46 -14.06
CA HIS A 231 -0.56 20.24 -13.70
C HIS A 231 -0.03 21.21 -12.61
N SER A 232 -0.61 22.41 -12.50
CA SER A 232 -0.30 23.38 -11.43
C SER A 232 -0.94 23.05 -10.08
N GLU A 233 -2.08 22.36 -10.08
CA GLU A 233 -2.78 21.93 -8.86
C GLU A 233 -2.18 20.66 -8.27
N ILE A 234 -1.62 19.79 -9.12
CA ILE A 234 -0.93 18.55 -8.72
C ILE A 234 0.13 18.81 -7.62
N PHE A 235 0.93 19.88 -7.75
CA PHE A 235 2.01 20.19 -6.80
C PHE A 235 1.56 20.86 -5.49
N LYS A 236 0.31 21.31 -5.42
CA LYS A 236 -0.24 22.02 -4.24
C LYS A 236 -1.20 21.16 -3.41
N SER A 237 -1.60 20.01 -3.95
CA SER A 237 -2.70 19.23 -3.40
C SER A 237 -2.20 18.08 -2.53
N SER A 238 -2.90 17.81 -1.42
CA SER A 238 -2.67 16.63 -0.58
C SER A 238 -3.47 15.45 -1.14
N PHE A 239 -2.77 14.50 -1.76
CA PHE A 239 -3.36 13.26 -2.29
C PHE A 239 -3.01 12.06 -1.41
N SER A 240 -4.01 11.21 -1.18
CA SER A 240 -3.84 9.85 -0.65
C SER A 240 -4.10 8.85 -1.78
N LEU A 241 -3.18 7.90 -1.94
CA LEU A 241 -3.34 6.80 -2.90
C LEU A 241 -4.19 5.69 -2.27
N LEU A 242 -5.24 5.26 -2.97
CA LEU A 242 -6.03 4.08 -2.64
C LEU A 242 -5.47 2.86 -3.38
N ILE A 243 -5.09 1.85 -2.60
CA ILE A 243 -4.56 0.57 -3.09
C ILE A 243 -5.59 -0.52 -2.82
N HIS A 244 -6.29 -0.94 -3.86
CA HIS A 244 -7.25 -2.04 -3.76
C HIS A 244 -6.54 -3.38 -3.59
N VAL A 245 -6.89 -4.09 -2.52
CA VAL A 245 -6.34 -5.39 -2.17
C VAL A 245 -7.14 -6.46 -2.89
N LYS A 246 -6.46 -7.23 -3.74
CA LYS A 246 -7.04 -8.39 -4.42
C LYS A 246 -7.18 -9.58 -3.49
N SER A 247 -6.18 -9.82 -2.65
CA SER A 247 -6.12 -10.99 -1.78
C SER A 247 -5.14 -10.78 -0.63
N LEU A 248 -5.43 -11.41 0.50
CA LEU A 248 -4.58 -11.45 1.70
C LEU A 248 -3.81 -12.78 1.84
N ASN A 249 -3.85 -13.60 0.79
CA ASN A 249 -3.22 -14.91 0.77
C ASN A 249 -1.76 -14.83 0.35
N LYS A 250 -0.99 -15.82 0.82
CA LYS A 250 0.37 -16.06 0.35
C LYS A 250 0.35 -16.46 -1.15
N PRO A 251 1.31 -15.95 -1.97
CA PRO A 251 1.36 -16.20 -3.41
C PRO A 251 1.47 -17.67 -3.82
#